data_AF-A0A2I1FV04-F1
#
_entry.id   AF-A0A2I1FV04-F1
#
_cell.length_a   1.000
_cell.length_b   1.000
_cell.length_c   1.000
_cell.angle_alpha   90.00
_cell.angle_beta   90.00
_cell.angle_gamma   90.00
#
_symmetry.space_group_name_H-M   'P 1'
#
loop_
_entity.id
_entity.type
_entity.pdbx_description
1 polymer ?
#
loop_
_entity_poly.entity_id
_entity_poly.type
_entity_poly.pdbx_seq_one_letter_code
_entity_poly.pdbx_strand_id
1 'polypeptide(L)'
;MGFAQNLVQCESALQVNKKNRKRKSGEAFGEDFDYIYGIVTTGAEWYFILFASNRSISSTSKNSLNIRFSESALKEGSEDEKDLYKNVKRVMEVIVGLLKDKLECVGEEPDRKRVRVEGFRSKK
;
A
#
# COMPACT_ATOMS: atom_id res chain seq x y z
N MET A 1 -19.31 -7.74 -0.86
CA MET A 1 -18.46 -6.72 -0.18
C MET A 1 -17.60 -6.08 -1.25
N GLY A 2 -17.78 -4.78 -1.53
CA GLY A 2 -17.22 -4.12 -2.71
C GLY A 2 -16.05 -3.17 -2.39
N PHE A 3 -15.33 -2.74 -3.43
CA PHE A 3 -14.19 -1.82 -3.34
C PHE A 3 -14.51 -0.52 -2.56
N ALA A 4 -15.71 0.03 -2.75
CA ALA A 4 -16.17 1.23 -2.03
C ALA A 4 -16.25 1.02 -0.50
N GLN A 5 -16.63 -0.18 -0.05
CA GLN A 5 -16.71 -0.48 1.39
C GLN A 5 -15.31 -0.54 2.01
N ASN A 6 -14.34 -1.13 1.30
CA ASN A 6 -12.94 -1.17 1.73
C ASN A 6 -12.35 0.24 1.86
N LEU A 7 -12.76 1.15 0.97
CA LEU A 7 -12.35 2.55 1.01
C LEU A 7 -12.93 3.30 2.22
N VAL A 8 -14.22 3.11 2.53
CA VAL A 8 -14.85 3.69 3.72
C VAL A 8 -14.20 3.18 5.01
N GLN A 9 -13.76 1.91 5.03
CA GLN A 9 -12.99 1.37 6.15
C GLN A 9 -11.61 2.05 6.28
N CYS A 10 -10.94 2.35 5.16
CA CYS A 10 -9.69 3.10 5.18
C CYS A 10 -9.87 4.51 5.75
N GLU A 11 -10.93 5.22 5.35
CA GLU A 11 -11.27 6.54 5.89
C GLU A 11 -11.49 6.49 7.41
N SER A 12 -12.27 5.50 7.88
CA SER A 12 -12.52 5.28 9.30
C SER A 12 -11.22 4.98 10.07
N ALA A 13 -10.34 4.16 9.50
CA ALA A 13 -9.04 3.84 10.10
C ALA A 13 -8.13 5.07 10.21
N LEU A 14 -8.09 5.95 9.21
CA LEU A 14 -7.34 7.21 9.27
C LEU A 14 -7.83 8.08 10.44
N GLN A 15 -9.14 8.22 10.61
CA GLN A 15 -9.72 9.02 11.70
C GLN A 15 -9.40 8.43 13.08
N VAL A 16 -9.52 7.12 13.24
CA VAL A 16 -9.15 6.43 14.50
C VAL A 16 -7.66 6.58 14.79
N ASN A 17 -6.80 6.45 13.79
CA ASN A 17 -5.35 6.63 13.95
C ASN A 17 -5.00 8.07 14.35
N LYS A 18 -5.63 9.08 13.73
CA LYS A 18 -5.50 10.49 14.14
C LYS A 18 -5.90 10.68 15.60
N LYS A 19 -7.05 10.14 16.01
CA LYS A 19 -7.55 10.24 17.39
C LYS A 19 -6.61 9.56 18.40
N ASN A 20 -6.06 8.40 18.05
CA ASN A 20 -5.13 7.67 18.92
C ASN A 20 -3.75 8.33 19.00
N ARG A 21 -3.27 8.99 17.94
CA ARG A 21 -2.04 9.80 18.00
C ARG A 21 -2.19 11.00 18.91
N LYS A 22 -3.27 11.77 18.78
CA LYS A 22 -3.56 12.92 19.66
C LYS A 22 -3.60 12.58 21.15
N ARG A 23 -3.87 11.31 21.48
CA ARG A 23 -3.87 10.80 22.86
C ARG A 23 -2.52 10.28 23.36
N LYS A 24 -1.54 10.10 22.48
CA LYS A 24 -0.22 9.50 22.77
C LYS A 24 0.96 10.44 22.51
N SER A 25 0.76 11.58 21.85
CA SER A 25 1.84 12.51 21.54
C SER A 25 2.15 13.44 22.71
N GLY A 26 3.14 13.04 23.52
CA GLY A 26 4.25 13.97 23.74
C GLY A 26 5.00 14.12 22.41
N GLU A 27 5.61 15.28 22.20
CA GLU A 27 6.19 15.88 20.97
C GLU A 27 7.07 14.98 20.05
N ALA A 28 7.27 13.70 20.35
CA ALA A 28 8.22 12.80 19.69
C ALA A 28 7.80 12.28 18.29
N PHE A 29 6.54 12.42 17.89
CA PHE A 29 6.08 12.08 16.55
C PHE A 29 5.23 13.23 16.01
N GLY A 30 5.85 14.08 15.19
CA GLY A 30 5.23 15.26 14.59
C GLY A 30 3.86 14.96 13.96
N GLU A 31 3.00 15.97 13.99
CA GLU A 31 1.60 15.93 13.59
C GLU A 31 1.36 15.66 12.09
N ASP A 32 2.39 15.34 11.30
CA ASP A 32 2.39 15.64 9.86
C ASP A 32 1.87 14.55 8.91
N PHE A 33 1.59 13.33 9.38
CA PHE A 33 1.09 12.28 8.48
C PHE A 33 -0.42 12.25 8.45
N ASP A 34 -0.92 13.11 7.58
CA ASP A 34 -2.31 13.22 7.18
C ASP A 34 -2.76 12.12 6.21
N TYR A 35 -2.04 11.00 6.14
CA TYR A 35 -2.33 9.91 5.20
C TYR A 35 -2.07 8.52 5.79
N ILE A 36 -2.67 7.49 5.18
CA ILE A 36 -2.38 6.08 5.41
C ILE A 36 -2.02 5.36 4.10
N TYR A 37 -1.14 4.37 4.19
CA TYR A 37 -0.99 3.34 3.18
C TYR A 37 -2.00 2.23 3.45
N GLY A 38 -2.70 1.77 2.42
CA GLY A 38 -3.69 0.71 2.48
C GLY A 38 -3.48 -0.31 1.37
N ILE A 39 -3.94 -1.53 1.62
CA ILE A 39 -3.96 -2.61 0.64
C ILE A 39 -5.42 -3.02 0.47
N VAL A 40 -5.93 -2.95 -0.75
CA VAL A 40 -7.26 -3.41 -1.11
C VAL A 40 -7.10 -4.60 -2.05
N THR A 41 -7.74 -5.72 -1.75
CA THR A 41 -7.65 -6.93 -2.58
C THR A 41 -9.03 -7.50 -2.90
N THR A 42 -9.18 -8.04 -4.12
CA THR A 42 -10.32 -8.85 -4.56
C THR A 42 -10.06 -10.35 -4.44
N GLY A 43 -8.92 -10.74 -3.83
CA GLY A 43 -8.42 -12.11 -3.77
C GLY A 43 -7.39 -12.39 -4.86
N ALA A 44 -7.66 -11.97 -6.11
CA ALA A 44 -6.73 -12.13 -7.22
C ALA A 44 -5.97 -10.83 -7.55
N GLU A 45 -6.62 -9.68 -7.40
CA GLU A 45 -6.04 -8.37 -7.69
C GLU A 45 -5.71 -7.62 -6.41
N TRP A 46 -4.52 -7.04 -6.36
CA TRP A 46 -3.99 -6.28 -5.24
C TRP A 46 -3.76 -4.84 -5.65
N TYR A 47 -4.40 -3.93 -4.92
CA TYR A 47 -4.33 -2.50 -5.09
C TYR A 47 -3.65 -1.90 -3.87
N PHE A 48 -2.52 -1.24 -4.10
CA PHE A 48 -1.81 -0.49 -3.06
C PHE A 48 -2.24 0.96 -3.17
N ILE A 49 -2.81 1.49 -2.10
CA ILE A 49 -3.39 2.83 -2.07
C ILE A 49 -2.71 3.69 -1.01
N LEU A 50 -2.58 4.97 -1.32
CA LEU A 50 -2.26 6.05 -0.41
C LEU A 50 -3.54 6.88 -0.25
N PHE A 51 -4.10 6.86 0.96
CA PHE A 51 -5.31 7.59 1.32
C PHE A 51 -4.96 8.78 2.20
N ALA A 52 -5.14 10.00 1.70
CA ALA A 52 -4.85 11.23 2.42
C ALA A 52 -6.11 11.85 3.05
N SER A 53 -5.91 12.73 4.03
CA SER A 53 -6.93 13.42 4.83
C SER A 53 -7.83 14.33 4.02
N ASN A 54 -7.32 14.84 2.89
CA ASN A 54 -8.07 15.59 1.90
C ASN A 54 -8.95 14.68 1.01
N ARG A 55 -9.14 13.42 1.40
CA ARG A 55 -9.91 12.40 0.68
C ARG A 55 -9.38 12.08 -0.72
N SER A 56 -8.16 12.53 -1.06
CA SER A 56 -7.51 12.11 -2.29
C SER A 56 -6.98 10.69 -2.13
N ILE A 57 -7.37 9.85 -3.08
CA ILE A 57 -6.93 8.48 -3.18
C ILE A 57 -5.95 8.44 -4.33
N SER A 58 -4.72 8.06 -4.02
CA SER A 58 -3.72 7.77 -5.04
C SER A 58 -3.42 6.28 -4.97
N SER A 59 -3.48 5.61 -6.11
CA SER A 59 -2.99 4.25 -6.22
C SER A 59 -1.49 4.33 -6.51
N THR A 60 -0.70 3.45 -5.91
CA THR A 60 0.73 3.35 -6.25
C THR A 60 0.93 2.79 -7.67
N SER A 61 -0.11 2.22 -8.27
CA SER A 61 -0.08 1.64 -9.62
C SER A 61 -1.39 1.88 -10.39
N LYS A 62 -1.27 2.08 -11.71
CA LYS A 62 -2.42 2.22 -12.62
C LYS A 62 -3.12 0.88 -12.91
N ASN A 63 -2.38 -0.22 -12.74
CA ASN A 63 -2.84 -1.59 -12.95
C ASN A 63 -2.69 -2.36 -11.63
N SER A 64 -3.65 -3.21 -11.31
CA SER A 64 -3.56 -4.12 -10.17
C SER A 64 -2.33 -5.02 -10.27
N LEU A 65 -1.71 -5.31 -9.12
CA LEU A 65 -0.78 -6.43 -9.03
C LEU A 65 -1.59 -7.70 -8.91
N ASN A 66 -1.40 -8.64 -9.84
CA ASN A 66 -2.16 -9.87 -9.86
C ASN A 66 -1.36 -10.99 -9.19
N ILE A 67 -1.95 -11.60 -8.16
CA ILE A 67 -1.46 -12.85 -7.59
C ILE A 67 -2.54 -13.89 -7.89
N ARG A 68 -2.43 -14.52 -9.06
CA ARG A 68 -3.31 -15.64 -9.42
C ARG A 68 -2.65 -16.93 -8.98
N PHE A 69 -3.40 -17.67 -8.17
CA PHE A 69 -3.06 -19.06 -7.88
C PHE A 69 -3.78 -19.97 -8.89
N SER A 70 -3.05 -20.94 -9.42
CA SER A 70 -3.60 -22.05 -10.21
C SER A 70 -3.15 -23.37 -9.59
N GLU A 71 -3.95 -24.42 -9.77
CA GLU A 71 -3.62 -25.75 -9.27
C GLU A 71 -2.31 -26.30 -9.85
N SER A 72 -1.98 -25.90 -11.09
CA SER A 72 -0.72 -26.23 -11.76
C SER A 72 0.51 -25.66 -11.05
N ALA A 73 0.39 -24.57 -10.30
CA ALA A 73 1.47 -24.00 -9.49
C ALA A 73 1.86 -24.90 -8.30
N LEU A 74 1.08 -25.94 -7.96
CA LEU A 74 1.45 -26.95 -6.96
C LEU A 74 2.53 -27.92 -7.47
N LYS A 75 2.78 -27.95 -8.78
CA LYS A 75 3.82 -28.80 -9.36
C LYS A 75 5.16 -28.06 -9.32
N GLU A 76 6.10 -28.65 -8.59
CA GLU A 76 7.47 -28.13 -8.47
C GLU A 76 8.13 -28.01 -9.85
N GLY A 77 8.73 -26.85 -10.11
CA GLY A 77 9.40 -26.52 -11.37
C GLY A 77 8.46 -26.05 -12.49
N SER A 78 7.14 -26.04 -12.27
CA SER A 78 6.18 -25.58 -13.26
C SER A 78 6.35 -24.10 -13.60
N GLU A 79 5.88 -23.71 -14.79
CA GLU A 79 5.91 -22.31 -15.20
C GLU A 79 4.97 -21.45 -14.36
N ASP A 80 3.82 -22.00 -13.96
CA ASP A 80 2.85 -21.33 -13.10
C ASP A 80 3.38 -21.09 -11.67
N GLU A 81 4.17 -22.02 -11.11
CA GLU A 81 4.85 -21.80 -9.83
C GLU A 81 5.87 -20.65 -9.93
N LYS A 82 6.66 -20.63 -11.00
CA LYS A 82 7.65 -19.57 -11.24
C LYS A 82 6.97 -18.21 -11.43
N ASP A 83 5.86 -18.16 -12.15
CA ASP A 83 5.09 -16.92 -12.33
C ASP A 83 4.49 -16.44 -11.00
N LEU A 84 3.90 -17.35 -10.21
CA LEU A 84 3.40 -17.06 -8.88
C LEU A 84 4.49 -16.49 -7.97
N TYR A 85 5.68 -17.11 -7.93
CA TYR A 85 6.81 -16.61 -7.15
C TYR A 85 7.24 -15.20 -7.57
N LYS A 86 7.33 -14.93 -8.88
CA LYS A 86 7.67 -13.60 -9.41
C LYS A 86 6.64 -12.55 -8.97
N ASN A 87 5.35 -12.86 -9.07
CA ASN A 87 4.27 -11.94 -8.70
C ASN A 87 4.24 -11.67 -7.18
N VAL A 88 4.41 -12.70 -6.35
CA VAL A 88 4.52 -12.56 -4.90
C VAL A 88 5.73 -11.72 -4.52
N LYS A 89 6.90 -12.00 -5.12
CA LYS A 89 8.11 -11.22 -4.89
C LYS A 89 7.89 -9.74 -5.19
N ARG A 90 7.27 -9.42 -6.33
CA ARG A 90 6.96 -8.03 -6.72
C ARG A 90 6.05 -7.33 -5.72
N VAL A 91 5.03 -8.04 -5.20
CA VAL A 91 4.15 -7.51 -4.15
C VAL A 91 4.93 -7.23 -2.86
N MET A 92 5.80 -8.15 -2.45
CA MET A 92 6.64 -7.95 -1.26
C MET A 92 7.61 -6.78 -1.43
N GLU A 93 8.20 -6.59 -2.62
CA GLU A 93 9.06 -5.44 -2.92
C GLU A 93 8.31 -4.11 -2.78
N VAL A 94 7.05 -4.04 -3.24
CA VAL A 94 6.20 -2.85 -3.05
C VAL A 94 5.92 -2.62 -1.57
N ILE A 95 5.55 -3.65 -0.81
CA ILE A 95 5.29 -3.52 0.64
C ILE A 95 6.55 -3.01 1.37
N VAL A 96 7.71 -3.60 1.08
CA VAL A 96 8.99 -3.17 1.66
C VAL A 96 9.33 -1.74 1.26
N GLY A 97 9.09 -1.34 0.01
CA GLY A 97 9.28 0.03 -0.48
C GLY A 97 8.40 1.04 0.27
N LEU A 98 7.13 0.72 0.50
CA LEU A 98 6.20 1.57 1.27
C LEU A 98 6.58 1.66 2.75
N LEU A 99 7.06 0.57 3.34
CA LEU A 99 7.55 0.58 4.73
C LEU A 99 8.81 1.43 4.88
N LYS A 100 9.75 1.32 3.94
CA LYS A 100 10.96 2.15 3.90
C LYS A 100 10.62 3.63 3.70
N ASP A 101 9.74 3.96 2.75
CA ASP A 101 9.28 5.34 2.55
C ASP A 101 8.68 5.91 3.85
N LYS A 102 7.86 5.13 4.55
CA LYS A 102 7.28 5.57 5.83
C LYS A 102 8.33 5.81 6.92
N LEU A 103 9.41 5.02 6.93
CA LEU A 103 10.50 5.14 7.92
C LEU A 103 11.45 6.30 7.59
N GLU A 104 11.81 6.46 6.32
CA GLU A 104 12.76 7.48 5.84
C GLU A 104 12.12 8.87 5.80
N CYS A 105 10.80 8.95 5.59
CA CYS A 105 10.12 10.23 5.39
C CYS A 105 9.48 10.82 6.66
N VAL A 106 10.07 10.57 7.83
CA VAL A 106 9.69 11.23 9.10
C VAL A 106 10.06 12.72 9.03
N GLY A 107 9.20 13.54 8.39
CA GLY A 107 9.36 14.99 8.27
C GLY A 107 9.13 15.59 6.88
N GLU A 108 8.82 14.78 5.85
CA GLU A 108 8.59 15.29 4.48
C GLU A 108 7.10 15.51 4.14
N GLU A 109 6.85 16.53 3.30
CA GLU A 109 5.53 16.97 2.83
C GLU A 109 4.86 15.91 1.91
N PRO A 110 3.51 15.74 1.96
CA PRO A 110 2.80 14.65 1.27
C PRO A 110 3.01 14.60 -0.25
N ASP A 111 3.18 15.74 -0.91
CA ASP A 111 3.26 15.80 -2.37
C ASP A 111 4.61 15.30 -2.90
N ARG A 112 5.71 15.51 -2.16
CA ARG A 112 7.02 14.92 -2.48
C ARG A 112 6.99 13.39 -2.37
N LYS A 113 6.14 12.85 -1.50
CA LYS A 113 5.96 11.39 -1.33
C LYS A 113 5.17 10.76 -2.45
N ARG A 114 4.12 11.43 -2.98
CA ARG A 114 3.38 10.92 -4.15
C ARG A 114 4.32 10.65 -5.31
N VAL A 115 5.23 11.58 -5.60
CA VAL A 115 6.22 11.45 -6.68
C VAL A 115 7.17 10.26 -6.45
N ARG A 116 7.59 9.99 -5.21
CA ARG A 116 8.43 8.83 -4.89
C ARG A 116 7.68 7.50 -4.91
N VAL A 117 6.45 7.48 -4.43
CA VAL A 117 5.57 6.30 -4.47
C VAL A 117 5.30 5.90 -5.92
N GLU A 118 5.06 6.89 -6.80
CA GLU A 118 5.02 6.68 -8.25
C GLU A 118 6.37 6.28 -8.83
N GLY A 119 7.50 6.60 -8.20
CA GLY A 119 8.85 6.20 -8.62
C GLY A 119 9.15 4.71 -8.44
N PHE A 120 8.56 4.04 -7.44
CA PHE A 120 8.66 2.57 -7.28
C PHE A 120 8.12 1.80 -8.50
N ARG A 121 7.36 2.48 -9.38
CA ARG A 121 6.85 2.00 -10.67
C ARG A 121 7.93 1.70 -11.71
N SER A 122 9.07 2.40 -11.67
CA SER A 122 10.00 2.47 -12.81
C SER A 122 11.25 1.61 -12.69
N LYS A 123 11.45 0.89 -11.58
CA LYS A 123 12.51 -0.13 -11.52
C LYS A 123 12.01 -1.38 -12.26
N LYS A 124 12.28 -1.37 -13.56
CA LYS A 124 12.11 -2.48 -14.49
C LYS A 124 13.20 -3.53 -14.27
#